data_AF-A0A3M0CHI7-F1
#
_entry.id   AF-A0A3M0CHI7-F1
#
_cell.length_a   1.000
_cell.length_b   1.000
_cell.length_c   1.000
_cell.angle_alpha   90.00
_cell.angle_beta   90.00
_cell.angle_gamma   90.00
#
_symmetry.space_group_name_H-M   'P 1'
#
loop_
_entity.id
_entity.type
_entity.pdbx_description
1 polymer ?
#
loop_
_entity_poly.entity_id
_entity_poly.type
_entity_poly.pdbx_seq_one_letter_code
_entity_poly.pdbx_strand_id
1 'polypeptide(L)'
;MTAARIPWDMDCPACGGPVSHEVGPDRPPSTSLSDAVLDAAEDERLDVVRTCWDCGWQEERRLRVEAIETTAGDADAIERPPPLLKEITDELAAIEALGTLEDTLAEVRRQRRLEPAAEDTNENATE
;
A
#
# COMPACT_ATOMS: atom_id res chain seq x y z
N MET A 1 0.20 -25.89 -26.11
CA MET A 1 0.54 -24.46 -25.96
C MET A 1 2.03 -24.32 -26.08
N THR A 2 2.50 -23.69 -27.16
CA THR A 2 3.92 -23.44 -27.38
C THR A 2 4.26 -22.16 -26.62
N ALA A 3 4.98 -22.26 -25.51
CA ALA A 3 5.50 -21.09 -24.83
C ALA A 3 6.48 -20.38 -25.78
N ALA A 4 6.05 -19.26 -26.37
CA ALA A 4 6.95 -18.40 -27.10
C ALA A 4 7.89 -17.77 -26.08
N ARG A 5 9.10 -18.32 -25.96
CA ARG A 5 10.20 -17.59 -25.32
C ARG A 5 10.52 -16.43 -26.25
N ILE A 6 10.06 -15.23 -25.89
CA ILE A 6 10.55 -14.01 -26.53
C ILE A 6 11.99 -13.87 -25.99
N PRO A 7 13.04 -14.04 -26.81
CA PRO A 7 14.39 -13.79 -26.36
C PRO A 7 14.48 -12.27 -26.19
N TRP A 8 14.36 -11.80 -24.95
CA TRP A 8 14.78 -10.44 -24.59
C TRP A 8 16.26 -10.50 -24.32
N ASP A 9 17.04 -10.64 -25.39
CA ASP A 9 18.45 -10.31 -25.29
C ASP A 9 18.51 -8.82 -24.96
N MET A 10 18.93 -8.49 -23.74
CA MET A 10 19.05 -7.10 -23.26
C MET A 10 20.24 -6.37 -23.92
N ASP A 11 20.96 -7.06 -24.80
CA ASP A 11 22.11 -6.57 -25.52
C ASP A 11 21.70 -6.05 -26.91
N CYS A 12 22.37 -4.98 -27.33
CA CYS A 12 22.17 -4.40 -28.65
C CYS A 12 22.68 -5.38 -29.73
N PRO A 13 21.86 -5.75 -30.73
CA PRO A 13 22.30 -6.66 -31.77
C PRO A 13 23.40 -6.07 -32.67
N ALA A 14 23.56 -4.75 -32.69
CA ALA A 14 24.55 -4.06 -33.50
C ALA A 14 25.94 -3.98 -32.82
N CYS A 15 25.99 -3.81 -31.49
CA CYS A 15 27.24 -3.54 -30.78
C CYS A 15 27.44 -4.29 -29.46
N GLY A 16 26.47 -5.07 -29.00
CA GLY A 16 26.49 -5.76 -27.70
C GLY A 16 26.38 -4.83 -26.49
N GLY A 17 26.10 -3.55 -26.70
CA GLY A 17 25.94 -2.55 -25.64
C GLY A 17 24.58 -2.61 -24.94
N PRO A 18 24.41 -1.91 -23.81
CA PRO A 18 23.18 -1.94 -23.02
C PRO A 18 22.00 -1.30 -23.77
N VAL A 19 20.83 -1.90 -23.60
CA VAL A 19 19.57 -1.45 -24.21
C VAL A 19 18.55 -1.07 -23.14
N SER A 20 17.87 0.06 -23.34
CA SER A 20 16.67 0.46 -22.59
C SER A 20 15.42 0.10 -23.35
N HIS A 21 14.34 -0.22 -22.64
CA HIS A 21 13.03 -0.50 -23.22
C HIS A 21 11.99 0.47 -22.64
N GLU A 22 11.11 0.98 -23.49
CA GLU A 22 9.98 1.84 -23.14
C GLU A 22 8.70 1.22 -23.72
N VAL A 23 7.58 1.34 -23.00
CA VAL A 23 6.30 0.74 -23.40
C VAL A 23 5.26 1.81 -23.64
N GLY A 24 5.00 2.11 -24.91
CA GLY A 24 3.93 2.97 -25.40
C GLY A 24 4.01 4.43 -24.94
N PRO A 25 3.34 5.35 -25.65
CA PRO A 25 3.24 6.74 -25.20
C PRO A 25 2.24 6.92 -24.05
N ASP A 26 1.28 5.99 -23.91
CA ASP A 26 0.15 6.12 -22.99
C ASP A 26 0.44 5.56 -21.58
N ARG A 27 1.63 5.02 -21.34
CA ARG A 27 2.03 4.45 -20.05
C ARG A 27 3.22 5.23 -19.47
N PRO A 28 3.35 5.28 -18.13
CA PRO A 28 4.51 5.88 -17.50
C PRO A 28 5.83 5.29 -18.02
N PRO A 29 6.90 6.10 -18.19
CA PRO A 29 8.20 5.60 -18.65
C PRO A 29 8.82 4.54 -17.73
N SER A 30 8.40 4.51 -16.46
CA SER A 30 8.85 3.52 -15.47
C SER A 30 8.07 2.21 -15.51
N THR A 31 7.02 2.10 -16.33
CA THR A 31 6.20 0.89 -16.42
C THR A 31 7.03 -0.26 -16.97
N SER A 32 7.11 -1.36 -16.21
CA SER A 32 7.75 -2.57 -16.70
C SER A 32 6.92 -3.21 -17.81
N LEU A 33 7.57 -3.88 -18.75
CA LEU A 33 6.85 -4.56 -19.83
C LEU A 33 5.97 -5.71 -19.30
N SER A 34 6.36 -6.36 -18.19
CA SER A 34 5.51 -7.36 -17.54
C SER A 34 4.21 -6.74 -17.02
N ASP A 35 4.31 -5.61 -16.31
CA ASP A 35 3.12 -4.92 -15.78
C ASP A 35 2.25 -4.40 -16.93
N ALA A 36 2.87 -3.86 -17.98
CA ALA A 36 2.14 -3.41 -19.15
C ALA A 36 1.34 -4.54 -19.84
N VAL A 37 1.90 -5.75 -19.91
CA VAL A 37 1.22 -6.92 -20.47
C VAL A 37 0.11 -7.41 -19.57
N LEU A 38 0.30 -7.41 -18.24
CA LEU A 38 -0.74 -7.87 -17.29
C LEU A 38 -1.92 -6.91 -17.20
N ASP A 39 -1.68 -5.60 -17.35
CA ASP A 39 -2.71 -4.57 -17.36
C ASP A 39 -3.38 -4.40 -18.74
N ALA A 40 -2.90 -5.09 -19.77
CA ALA A 40 -3.43 -4.96 -21.11
C ALA A 40 -4.84 -5.56 -21.22
N ALA A 41 -5.75 -4.85 -21.88
CA ALA A 41 -7.04 -5.41 -22.26
C ALA A 41 -6.86 -6.51 -23.32
N GLU A 42 -7.88 -7.37 -23.44
CA GLU A 42 -7.95 -8.35 -24.54
C GLU A 42 -7.82 -7.62 -25.88
N ASP A 43 -6.93 -8.11 -26.74
CA ASP A 43 -6.58 -7.50 -28.03
C ASP A 43 -5.90 -6.12 -27.99
N GLU A 44 -5.55 -5.61 -26.81
CA GLU A 44 -4.76 -4.38 -26.70
C GLU A 44 -3.39 -4.57 -27.37
N ARG A 45 -2.96 -3.49 -28.03
CA ARG A 45 -1.66 -3.41 -28.70
C ARG A 45 -0.71 -2.58 -27.87
N LEU A 46 0.42 -3.16 -27.50
CA LEU A 46 1.49 -2.50 -26.78
C LEU A 46 2.64 -2.24 -27.76
N ASP A 47 3.00 -0.97 -27.92
CA ASP A 47 4.20 -0.59 -28.64
C ASP A 47 5.39 -0.60 -27.67
N VAL A 48 6.47 -1.30 -28.01
CA VAL A 48 7.68 -1.40 -27.21
C VAL A 48 8.83 -0.84 -28.02
N VAL A 49 9.45 0.21 -27.52
CA VAL A 49 10.64 0.82 -28.13
C VAL A 49 11.87 0.35 -27.37
N ARG A 50 12.88 -0.10 -28.10
CA ARG A 50 14.17 -0.50 -27.56
C ARG A 50 15.23 0.43 -28.11
N THR A 51 16.06 0.99 -27.23
CA THR A 51 17.09 1.96 -27.60
C THR A 51 18.43 1.58 -26.97
N CYS A 52 19.45 1.41 -27.81
CA CYS A 52 20.82 1.20 -27.36
C CYS A 52 21.46 2.53 -26.99
N TRP A 53 22.02 2.60 -25.79
CA TRP A 53 22.68 3.82 -25.29
C TRP A 53 24.03 4.10 -25.97
N ASP A 54 24.70 3.06 -26.48
CA ASP A 54 26.07 3.19 -27.00
C ASP A 54 26.11 3.60 -28.48
N CYS A 55 25.28 2.97 -29.31
CA CYS A 55 25.33 3.17 -30.77
C CYS A 55 24.07 3.83 -31.34
N GLY A 56 23.06 4.12 -30.51
CA GLY A 56 21.81 4.75 -30.94
C GLY A 56 20.90 3.85 -31.78
N TRP A 57 21.17 2.54 -31.82
CA TRP A 57 20.26 1.58 -32.46
C TRP A 57 18.88 1.63 -31.79
N GLN A 58 17.83 1.69 -32.60
CA GLN A 58 16.45 1.73 -32.14
C GLN A 58 15.61 0.67 -32.86
N GLU A 59 14.75 -0.02 -32.11
CA GLU A 59 13.78 -0.98 -32.61
C GLU A 59 12.42 -0.72 -31.98
N GLU A 60 11.38 -0.73 -32.81
CA GLU A 60 10.00 -0.69 -32.34
C GLU A 60 9.35 -2.05 -32.59
N ARG A 61 8.75 -2.64 -31.54
CA ARG A 61 8.01 -3.89 -31.60
C ARG A 61 6.58 -3.66 -31.15
N ARG A 62 5.64 -4.20 -31.91
CA ARG A 62 4.24 -4.19 -31.53
C ARG A 62 3.81 -5.56 -31.01
N LEU A 63 3.37 -5.60 -29.76
CA LEU A 63 2.84 -6.77 -29.11
C LEU A 63 1.31 -6.68 -29.10
N ARG A 64 0.64 -7.81 -29.31
CA ARG A 64 -0.81 -7.94 -29.12
C ARG A 64 -1.04 -9.04 -28.10
N VAL A 65 -1.81 -8.74 -27.06
CA VAL A 65 -2.23 -9.74 -26.08
C VAL A 65 -3.49 -10.40 -26.61
N GLU A 66 -3.39 -11.65 -27.07
CA GLU A 66 -4.55 -12.39 -27.60
C GLU A 66 -5.49 -12.86 -26.49
N ALA A 67 -4.94 -13.32 -25.36
CA ALA A 67 -5.70 -13.71 -24.19
C ALA A 67 -4.82 -13.70 -22.94
N ILE A 68 -5.43 -13.39 -21.79
CA ILE A 68 -4.84 -13.62 -20.46
C ILE A 68 -5.77 -14.59 -19.73
N GLU A 69 -5.34 -15.84 -19.59
CA GLU A 69 -6.08 -16.82 -18.79
C GLU A 69 -5.83 -16.53 -17.31
N THR A 70 -6.83 -15.96 -16.63
CA THR A 70 -6.78 -15.77 -15.18
C THR A 70 -7.42 -16.96 -14.50
N THR A 71 -6.68 -17.67 -13.64
CA THR A 71 -7.32 -18.52 -12.64
C THR A 71 -8.10 -17.63 -11.66
N ALA A 72 -9.21 -18.13 -11.12
CA ALA A 72 -9.80 -17.49 -9.95
C ALA A 72 -8.70 -17.37 -8.89
N GLY A 73 -8.34 -16.13 -8.54
CA GLY A 73 -7.47 -15.89 -7.41
C GLY A 73 -8.07 -16.58 -6.19
N ASP A 74 -7.22 -17.06 -5.28
CA ASP A 74 -7.70 -17.66 -4.04
C ASP A 74 -8.45 -16.60 -3.24
N ALA A 75 -9.78 -16.65 -3.28
CA ALA A 75 -10.63 -15.74 -2.52
C ALA A 75 -10.40 -15.89 -1.02
N ASP A 76 -10.00 -17.09 -0.58
CA ASP A 76 -9.70 -17.42 0.81
C ASP A 76 -8.31 -16.86 1.22
N ALA A 77 -7.41 -16.58 0.27
CA ALA A 77 -6.15 -15.89 0.55
C ALA A 77 -6.33 -14.40 0.89
N ILE A 78 -7.47 -13.80 0.50
CA ILE A 78 -7.85 -12.42 0.87
C ILE A 78 -8.66 -12.40 2.17
N GLU A 79 -8.98 -13.55 2.77
CA GLU A 79 -9.32 -13.59 4.19
C GLU A 79 -8.07 -13.22 4.99
N ARG A 80 -7.79 -11.91 5.10
CA ARG A 80 -7.15 -11.37 6.29
C ARG A 80 -7.83 -12.07 7.46
N PRO A 81 -7.10 -12.79 8.34
CA PRO A 81 -7.74 -13.56 9.38
C PRO A 81 -8.70 -12.63 10.13
N PRO A 82 -10.02 -12.89 10.09
CA PRO A 82 -11.00 -12.17 10.91
C PRO A 82 -10.57 -12.00 12.37
N PRO A 83 -9.79 -12.92 12.99
CA PRO A 83 -9.26 -12.68 14.34
C PRO A 83 -8.34 -11.45 14.45
N LEU A 84 -7.44 -11.19 13.50
CA LEU A 84 -6.44 -10.11 13.63
C LEU A 84 -7.04 -8.71 13.53
N LEU A 85 -7.98 -8.51 12.60
CA LEU A 85 -8.66 -7.21 12.48
C LEU A 85 -9.56 -6.93 13.69
N LYS A 86 -10.19 -7.97 14.24
CA LYS A 86 -10.98 -7.85 15.45
C LYS A 86 -10.10 -7.53 16.66
N GLU A 87 -8.98 -8.22 16.82
CA GLU A 87 -7.99 -7.96 17.88
C GLU A 87 -7.49 -6.51 17.85
N ILE A 88 -7.10 -6.01 16.68
CA ILE A 88 -6.70 -4.60 16.51
C ILE A 88 -7.83 -3.64 16.89
N THR A 89 -9.08 -3.96 16.52
CA THR A 89 -10.24 -3.11 16.83
C THR A 89 -10.53 -3.10 18.34
N ASP A 90 -10.46 -4.25 18.99
CA ASP A 90 -10.66 -4.39 20.43
C ASP A 90 -9.53 -3.67 21.21
N GLU A 91 -8.28 -3.77 20.76
CA GLU A 91 -7.14 -3.04 21.33
C GLU A 91 -7.28 -1.52 21.18
N LEU A 92 -7.69 -1.03 20.00
CA LEU A 92 -7.94 0.39 19.77
C LEU A 92 -9.03 0.94 20.71
N ALA A 93 -10.12 0.19 20.89
CA ALA A 93 -11.19 0.56 21.82
C ALA A 93 -10.71 0.60 23.28
N ALA A 94 -9.81 -0.29 23.68
CA ALA A 94 -9.22 -0.28 25.02
C ALA A 94 -8.34 0.96 25.27
N ILE A 95 -7.62 1.43 24.25
CA ILE A 95 -6.82 2.67 24.35
C ILE A 95 -7.72 3.89 24.55
N GLU A 96 -8.84 3.99 23.83
CA GLU A 96 -9.80 5.09 23.98
C GLU A 96 -10.45 5.13 25.38
N ALA A 97 -10.73 3.97 25.97
CA ALA A 97 -11.25 3.86 27.33
C ALA A 97 -10.27 4.41 28.39
N LEU A 98 -8.95 4.22 28.19
CA LEU A 98 -7.93 4.78 29.07
C LEU A 98 -7.90 6.31 29.02
N GLY A 99 -8.01 6.92 27.84
CA GLY A 99 -8.12 8.38 27.72
C GLY A 99 -9.33 8.94 28.47
N THR A 100 -10.47 8.25 28.37
CA THR A 100 -11.68 8.60 29.13
C THR A 100 -11.46 8.51 30.66
N LEU A 101 -10.68 7.52 31.11
CA LEU A 101 -10.33 7.35 32.52
C LEU A 101 -9.40 8.45 33.02
N GLU A 102 -8.41 8.86 32.20
CA GLU A 102 -7.51 9.97 32.49
C GLU A 102 -8.27 11.30 32.62
N ASP A 103 -9.21 11.56 31.71
CA ASP A 103 -10.10 12.74 31.76
C ASP A 103 -10.97 12.74 33.02
N THR A 104 -11.54 11.58 33.36
CA THR A 104 -12.34 11.42 34.59
C THR A 104 -11.48 11.69 35.83
N LEU A 105 -10.25 11.18 35.88
CA LEU A 105 -9.32 11.44 36.97
C LEU A 105 -8.93 12.92 37.06
N ALA A 106 -8.71 13.58 35.93
CA ALA A 106 -8.43 15.01 35.86
C ALA A 106 -9.59 15.84 36.43
N GLU A 107 -10.82 15.45 36.12
CA GLU A 107 -12.04 16.10 36.63
C GLU A 107 -12.20 15.87 38.15
N VAL A 108 -12.01 14.65 38.64
CA VAL A 108 -12.02 14.36 40.10
C VAL A 108 -10.98 15.20 40.84
N ARG A 109 -9.76 15.34 40.29
CA ARG A 109 -8.71 16.19 40.86
C ARG A 109 -9.09 17.67 40.84
N ARG A 110 -9.81 18.14 39.81
CA ARG A 110 -10.34 19.50 39.72
C ARG A 110 -11.37 19.75 40.81
N GLN A 111 -12.33 18.84 40.98
CA GLN A 111 -13.38 18.95 42.00
C GLN A 111 -12.79 19.05 43.41
N ARG A 112 -11.82 18.18 43.74
CA ARG A 112 -11.11 18.22 45.04
C ARG A 112 -10.35 19.52 45.33
N ARG A 113 -9.90 20.23 44.29
CA ARG A 113 -9.24 21.54 44.45
C ARG A 113 -10.23 22.68 44.67
N LEU A 114 -11.48 22.49 44.24
CA LEU A 114 -12.56 23.49 44.36
C LEU A 114 -13.41 23.26 45.61
N GLU A 115 -13.33 22.08 46.23
CA GLU A 115 -13.88 21.82 47.56
C GLU A 115 -13.14 22.71 48.59
N PRO A 116 -13.83 23.66 49.24
CA PRO A 116 -13.22 24.42 50.32
C PRO A 116 -12.93 23.49 51.49
N ALA A 117 -11.75 23.64 52.11
CA ALA A 117 -11.44 22.95 53.35
C ALA A 117 -12.53 23.32 54.36
N ALA A 118 -13.31 22.34 54.81
CA ALA A 118 -14.25 22.56 55.90
C ALA A 118 -13.44 23.09 57.08
N GLU A 119 -13.62 24.38 57.40
CA GLU A 119 -13.05 24.97 58.59
C GLU A 119 -13.62 24.21 59.79
N ASP A 120 -12.72 23.53 60.51
CA ASP A 120 -12.95 22.99 61.84
C ASP A 120 -13.41 24.12 62.76
N THR A 121 -14.71 24.39 62.80
CA THR A 121 -15.30 25.24 63.82
C THR A 121 -15.48 24.41 65.08
N ASN A 122 -14.39 24.33 65.82
CA ASN A 122 -14.37 24.08 67.26
C ASN A 122 -15.26 25.12 67.96
N GLU A 123 -16.48 24.73 68.33
CA GLU A 123 -17.23 25.42 69.38
C GLU A 123 -16.97 24.73 70.73
N ASN A 124 -15.90 25.18 71.37
CA ASN A 124 -15.72 25.10 72.81
C ASN A 124 -16.69 26.08 73.49
N ALA A 125 -17.71 25.57 74.18
CA ALA A 125 -18.52 26.32 75.13
C ALA A 125 -18.79 25.47 76.38
N THR A 126 -18.02 25.81 77.43
CA THR A 126 -18.31 25.88 78.88
C THR A 126 -19.79 25.66 79.26
N GLU A 127 -20.19 24.91 80.29
CA GLU A 127 -19.80 24.89 81.71
C GLU A 127 -20.38 23.63 82.38
#